data_AF-A0A8T3RJZ5-F1
#
_entry.id   AF-A0A8T3RJZ5-F1
#
_cell.length_a   1.000
_cell.length_b   1.000
_cell.length_c   1.000
_cell.angle_alpha   90.00
_cell.angle_beta   90.00
_cell.angle_gamma   90.00
#
_symmetry.space_group_name_H-M   'P 1'
#
loop_
_entity.id
_entity.type
_entity.pdbx_description
1 polymer ?
#
loop_
_entity_poly.entity_id
_entity_poly.type
_entity_poly.pdbx_seq_one_letter_code
_entity_poly.pdbx_strand_id
1 'polypeptide(L)' 'MSGSRELCARFPRLRRRLQRRLAIVDQVGFEQVRLIKEFRSAAKPEEERRRDLVPLLLSINCIASVLGWTG' A
#
# COMPACT_ATOMS: atom_id res chain seq x y z
N MET A 1 -19.12 -20.55 8.18
CA MET A 1 -18.51 -19.25 8.58
C MET A 1 -17.82 -19.42 9.94
N SER A 2 -16.77 -18.65 10.24
CA SER A 2 -15.91 -18.87 11.42
C SER A 2 -16.53 -18.53 12.78
N GLY A 3 -17.73 -17.92 12.83
CA GLY A 3 -18.43 -17.51 14.07
C GLY A 3 -17.73 -16.40 14.86
N SER A 4 -16.61 -15.87 14.36
CA SER A 4 -15.80 -14.86 15.04
C SER A 4 -16.31 -13.45 14.72
N ARG A 5 -16.36 -12.56 15.72
CA ARG A 5 -16.71 -11.13 15.54
C ARG A 5 -15.62 -10.31 14.87
N GLU A 6 -14.37 -10.77 14.95
CA GLU A 6 -13.20 -10.05 14.45
C GLU A 6 -12.36 -10.93 13.52
N LEU A 7 -11.72 -10.29 12.55
CA LEU A 7 -10.76 -10.94 11.65
C LEU A 7 -9.57 -11.48 12.47
N CYS A 8 -9.13 -12.69 12.10
CA CYS A 8 -8.02 -13.37 12.76
C CYS A 8 -8.18 -13.58 14.28
N ALA A 9 -9.40 -13.57 14.85
CA ALA A 9 -9.63 -13.76 16.29
C ALA A 9 -8.99 -15.06 16.83
N ARG A 10 -9.03 -16.13 16.04
CA ARG A 10 -8.40 -17.43 16.36
C ARG A 10 -6.89 -17.47 16.16
N PHE A 11 -6.30 -16.42 15.58
CA PHE A 11 -4.88 -16.35 15.20
C PHE A 11 -4.23 -15.07 15.76
N PRO A 12 -4.08 -14.91 17.09
CA PRO A 12 -3.63 -13.66 17.71
C PRO A 12 -2.21 -13.23 17.33
N ARG A 13 -1.32 -14.19 17.02
CA ARG A 13 0.02 -13.90 16.49
C ARG A 13 -0.05 -13.31 15.08
N LEU A 14 -0.85 -13.91 14.20
CA LEU A 14 -1.11 -13.38 12.85
C LEU A 14 -1.75 -12.01 12.94
N ARG A 15 -2.78 -11.84 13.77
CA ARG A 15 -3.48 -10.56 13.96
C ARG A 15 -2.51 -9.43 14.33
N ARG A 16 -1.65 -9.65 15.34
CA ARG A 16 -0.64 -8.65 15.74
C ARG A 16 0.36 -8.33 14.62
N ARG A 17 0.82 -9.35 13.88
CA ARG A 17 1.74 -9.15 12.75
C ARG A 17 1.06 -8.37 11.62
N LEU A 18 -0.19 -8.70 11.31
CA LEU A 18 -0.99 -8.03 10.28
C LEU A 18 -1.27 -6.57 10.67
N GLN A 19 -1.71 -6.30 11.89
CA GLN A 19 -1.97 -4.94 12.38
C GLN A 19 -0.74 -4.03 12.27
N ARG A 20 0.46 -4.52 12.65
CA ARG A 20 1.70 -3.75 12.50
C ARG A 20 2.05 -3.46 11.04
N ARG A 21 1.76 -4.39 10.13
CA ARG A 21 1.99 -4.23 8.69
C ARG A 21 0.99 -3.27 8.07
N LEU A 22 -0.28 -3.37 8.45
CA LEU A 22 -1.34 -2.48 7.96
C LEU A 22 -1.06 -1.02 8.29
N ALA A 23 -0.52 -0.72 9.48
CA ALA A 23 -0.12 0.66 9.80
C ALA A 23 0.87 1.27 8.78
N ILE A 24 1.81 0.46 8.27
CA ILE A 24 2.76 0.89 7.24
C ILE A 24 2.05 1.04 5.88
N VAL A 25 1.20 0.07 5.53
CA VAL A 25 0.42 0.11 4.29
C VAL A 25 -0.49 1.34 4.24
N ASP A 26 -1.15 1.67 5.36
CA ASP A 26 -2.03 2.83 5.45
C ASP A 26 -1.24 4.12 5.21
N GLN A 27 -0.11 4.29 5.90
CA GLN A 27 0.75 5.47 5.73
C GLN A 27 1.26 5.62 4.29
N VAL A 28 1.83 4.54 3.71
CA VAL A 28 2.37 4.58 2.34
C VAL A 28 1.24 4.71 1.32
N GLY A 29 0.09 4.10 1.57
CA GLY A 29 -1.10 4.16 0.72
C GLY A 29 -1.64 5.59 0.60
N PHE A 30 -1.65 6.36 1.69
CA PHE A 30 -2.04 7.78 1.63
C PHE A 30 -1.13 8.59 0.70
N GLU A 31 0.18 8.42 0.80
CA GLU A 31 1.12 9.10 -0.11
C GLU A 31 1.02 8.57 -1.54
N GLN A 32 0.81 7.25 -1.73
CA GLN A 32 0.59 6.68 -3.06
C GLN A 32 -0.62 7.28 -3.76
N VAL A 33 -1.71 7.60 -3.05
CA VAL A 33 -2.87 8.28 -3.63
C VAL A 33 -2.49 9.66 -4.17
N ARG A 34 -1.62 10.40 -3.49
CA ARG A 34 -1.10 11.70 -3.98
C ARG A 34 -0.25 11.50 -5.25
N LEU A 35 0.68 10.55 -5.22
CA LEU A 35 1.54 10.21 -6.35
C LEU A 35 0.73 9.78 -7.59
N ILE A 36 -0.35 9.02 -7.41
CA ILE A 36 -1.26 8.65 -8.50
C ILE A 36 -1.93 9.89 -9.10
N LYS A 37 -2.37 10.84 -8.27
CA LYS A 37 -2.99 12.09 -8.75
C LYS A 37 -1.99 12.93 -9.54
N GLU A 38 -0.77 13.07 -9.03
CA GLU A 38 0.32 13.81 -9.69
C GLU A 38 0.67 13.16 -11.03
N PHE A 39 0.90 11.85 -11.04
CA PHE A 39 1.25 11.10 -12.25
C PHE A 39 0.13 11.12 -13.32
N ARG A 40 -1.15 11.20 -12.90
CA ARG A 40 -2.32 11.23 -13.79
C ARG A 40 -2.76 12.65 -14.19
N SER A 41 -2.15 13.70 -13.65
CA SER A 41 -2.50 15.07 -14.03
C SER A 41 -2.24 15.33 -15.53
N ALA A 42 -2.89 16.36 -16.08
CA ALA A 42 -2.89 16.67 -17.52
C ALA A 42 -1.47 16.78 -18.10
N ALA A 43 -1.36 16.66 -19.43
CA ALA A 43 -0.11 16.48 -20.19
C ALA A 43 1.12 17.20 -19.59
N LYS A 44 1.97 16.42 -18.94
CA LYS A 44 3.29 16.84 -18.43
C LYS A 44 4.39 16.52 -19.44
N PRO A 45 5.48 17.29 -19.48
CA PRO A 45 6.73 16.88 -20.12
C PRO A 45 7.19 15.49 -19.65
N GLU A 46 7.89 14.76 -20.50
CA GLU A 46 8.35 13.39 -20.18
C GLU A 46 9.22 13.35 -18.92
N GLU A 47 10.14 14.31 -18.76
CA GLU A 47 10.99 14.45 -17.58
C GLU A 47 10.18 14.57 -16.28
N GLU A 48 9.13 15.39 -16.25
CA GLU A 48 8.26 15.54 -15.09
C GLU A 48 7.49 14.24 -14.81
N ARG A 49 6.98 13.60 -15.86
CA ARG A 49 6.31 12.30 -15.72
C ARG A 49 7.25 11.22 -15.17
N ARG A 50 8.53 11.21 -15.56
CA ARG A 50 9.54 10.31 -15.00
C ARG A 50 9.83 10.61 -13.53
N ARG A 51 9.87 11.90 -13.14
CA ARG A 51 10.06 12.30 -11.74
C ARG A 51 8.91 11.83 -10.85
N ASP A 52 7.68 11.83 -11.34
CA ASP A 52 6.51 11.31 -10.61
C ASP A 52 6.46 9.77 -10.59
N LEU A 53 6.95 9.11 -11.65
CA LEU A 53 6.91 7.66 -11.79
C LEU A 53 7.78 6.94 -10.76
N VAL A 54 8.99 7.45 -10.48
CA VAL A 54 9.94 6.82 -9.55
C VAL A 54 9.35 6.64 -8.14
N PRO A 55 8.86 7.69 -7.44
CA PRO A 55 8.26 7.53 -6.12
C PRO A 55 6.98 6.68 -6.16
N LEU A 56 6.20 6.74 -7.24
CA LEU A 56 5.03 5.88 -7.41
C LEU A 56 5.43 4.39 -7.43
N LEU A 57 6.45 4.01 -8.21
CA LEU A 57 6.95 2.63 -8.26
C LEU A 57 7.53 2.18 -6.91
N LEU A 58 8.20 3.07 -6.17
CA LEU A 58 8.68 2.78 -4.83
C LEU A 58 7.52 2.50 -3.86
N SER A 59 6.44 3.29 -3.92
CA SER A 59 5.26 3.05 -3.09
C SER A 59 4.58 1.71 -3.41
N ILE A 60 4.49 1.33 -4.68
CA ILE A 60 3.95 0.04 -5.14
C ILE A 60 4.78 -1.11 -4.57
N ASN A 61 6.11 -1.05 -4.72
CA ASN A 61 7.01 -2.08 -4.23
C ASN A 61 6.99 -2.20 -2.69
N CYS A 62 6.88 -1.07 -1.98
CA CYS A 62 6.77 -1.06 -0.53
C CYS A 62 5.51 -1.80 -0.05
N ILE A 63 4.35 -1.44 -0.60
CA ILE A 63 3.07 -2.06 -0.25
C ILE A 63 3.08 -3.56 -0.60
N ALA A 64 3.55 -3.92 -1.80
CA ALA A 64 3.67 -5.32 -2.23
C ALA A 64 4.55 -6.13 -1.27
N SER A 65 5.69 -5.58 -0.85
CA SER A 65 6.61 -6.25 0.07
C SER A 65 6.03 -6.44 1.48
N VAL A 66 5.22 -5.49 1.95
CA VAL A 66 4.58 -5.56 3.27
C VAL A 66 3.43 -6.57 3.30
N LEU A 67 2.59 -6.56 2.26
CA LEU A 67 1.46 -7.47 2.13
C LEU A 67 1.94 -8.91 1.88
N GLY A 68 2.97 -9.09 1.06
CA GLY A 68 3.51 -10.40 0.71
C GLY A 68 2.55 -11.17 -0.20
N TRP A 69 2.43 -12.48 0.03
CA TRP A 69 1.58 -13.35 -0.79
C TRP A 69 0.10 -13.17 -0.43
N THR A 70 -0.70 -12.74 -1.41
CA THR A 70 -2.15 -12.52 -1.28
C THR A 70 -2.97 -13.33 -2.29
N GLY A 71 -2.31 -14.14 -3.13
CA GLY A 71 -2.93 -14.94 -4.20
C GLY A 71 -3.01 -16.41 -3.86
#